data_AF-A0A2V8B8I0-F1
#
_entry.id   AF-A0A2V8B8I0-F1
#
_cell.length_a   1.000
_cell.length_b   1.000
_cell.length_c   1.000
_cell.angle_alpha   90.00
_cell.angle_beta   90.00
_cell.angle_gamma   90.00
#
_symmetry.space_group_name_H-M   'P 1'
#
loop_
_entity.id
_entity.type
_entity.pdbx_description
1 polymer ?
#
loop_
_entity_poly.entity_id
_entity_poly.type
_entity_poly.pdbx_seq_one_letter_code
_entity_poly.pdbx_strand_id
1 'polypeptide(L)' 'MTQAFRLRAIMKQGTAGSLPETWTHYPSVQAARAGAKVMYHNDRVLRVMMVTDSAGSFVEWIER' A
#
# COMPACT_ATOMS: atom_id res chain seq x y z
N MET A 1 10.03 1.43 -19.21
CA MET A 1 9.33 0.53 -18.28
C MET A 1 8.70 1.40 -17.20
N THR A 2 7.37 1.49 -17.16
CA THR A 2 6.67 2.33 -16.16
C THR A 2 6.75 1.61 -14.82
N GLN A 3 7.43 2.21 -13.84
CA GLN A 3 7.55 1.63 -12.51
C GLN A 3 6.17 1.67 -11.84
N ALA A 4 5.57 0.49 -11.61
CA ALA A 4 4.35 0.36 -10.85
C ALA A 4 4.67 0.27 -9.34
N PHE A 5 3.73 0.69 -8.51
CA PHE A 5 3.82 0.66 -7.06
C PHE A 5 2.73 -0.24 -6.49
N ARG A 6 2.99 -0.85 -5.35
CA ARG A 6 2.04 -1.63 -4.56
C ARG A 6 2.05 -1.17 -3.12
N LEU A 7 0.95 -1.45 -2.41
CA LEU A 7 0.79 -1.12 -1.01
C LEU A 7 0.78 -2.37 -0.14
N ARG A 8 1.55 -2.36 0.94
CA ARG A 8 1.53 -3.42 1.95
C ARG A 8 1.10 -2.81 3.28
N ALA A 9 -0.01 -3.29 3.82
CA ALA A 9 -0.48 -2.87 5.12
C ALA A 9 0.14 -3.73 6.24
N ILE A 10 0.48 -3.10 7.35
CA ILE A 10 0.65 -3.74 8.65
C ILE A 10 -0.71 -3.69 9.34
N MET A 11 -1.25 -4.86 9.64
CA MET A 11 -2.56 -5.02 10.26
C MET A 11 -2.41 -5.26 11.77
N LYS A 12 -3.27 -4.65 12.58
CA LYS A 12 -3.51 -5.01 13.98
C LYS A 12 -4.10 -6.42 14.10
N GLN A 13 -4.96 -6.80 13.16
CA GLN A 13 -5.62 -8.10 13.08
C GLN A 13 -6.00 -8.43 11.64
N GLY A 14 -5.83 -9.69 11.24
CA GLY A 14 -6.08 -10.18 9.88
C GLY A 14 -4.85 -10.10 8.97
N THR A 15 -5.05 -10.34 7.67
CA THR A 15 -3.97 -10.33 6.67
C THR A 15 -4.12 -9.15 5.72
N ALA A 16 -3.00 -8.54 5.32
CA ALA A 16 -2.99 -7.45 4.34
C ALA A 16 -3.59 -7.88 2.99
N GLY A 17 -3.49 -9.16 2.62
CA GLY A 17 -4.10 -9.71 1.41
C GLY A 17 -5.63 -9.66 1.38
N SER A 18 -6.28 -9.38 2.51
CA SER A 18 -7.72 -9.15 2.59
C SER A 18 -8.13 -7.74 2.13
N LEU A 19 -7.16 -6.83 1.94
CA LEU A 19 -7.42 -5.48 1.44
C LEU A 19 -7.30 -5.47 -0.10
N PRO A 20 -8.32 -5.00 -0.84
CA PRO A 20 -8.24 -4.93 -2.29
C PRO A 20 -7.11 -4.00 -2.77
N GLU A 21 -6.80 -2.95 -2.00
CA GLU A 21 -5.77 -1.97 -2.31
C GLU A 21 -4.35 -2.56 -2.29
N THR A 22 -4.14 -3.72 -1.66
CA THR A 22 -2.85 -4.44 -1.64
C THR A 22 -2.55 -5.15 -2.97
N TRP A 23 -3.59 -5.46 -3.75
CA TRP A 23 -3.44 -6.10 -5.06
C TRP A 23 -3.39 -5.09 -6.22
N THR A 24 -3.72 -3.83 -5.95
CA THR A 24 -3.71 -2.76 -6.95
C THR A 24 -2.28 -2.38 -7.34
N HIS A 25 -2.05 -2.28 -8.65
CA HIS A 25 -0.85 -1.71 -9.23
C HIS A 25 -1.06 -0.22 -9.49
N TYR A 26 -0.37 0.63 -8.75
CA TYR A 26 -0.46 2.07 -8.89
C TYR A 26 0.57 2.57 -9.91
N PRO A 27 0.18 3.40 -10.89
CA PRO A 27 1.10 3.93 -11.90
C PRO A 27 2.00 5.05 -11.37
N SER A 28 1.72 5.58 -10.17
CA SER A 28 2.47 6.66 -9.55
C SER A 28 2.41 6.60 -8.03
N VAL A 29 3.38 7.25 -7.39
CA VAL A 29 3.42 7.44 -5.92
C VAL A 29 2.17 8.17 -5.42
N GLN A 30 1.69 9.18 -6.16
CA GLN A 30 0.50 9.94 -5.76
C GLN A 30 -0.75 9.06 -5.73
N ALA A 31 -0.92 8.19 -6.73
CA ALA A 31 -2.02 7.24 -6.77
C ALA A 31 -1.92 6.21 -5.63
N ALA A 32 -0.72 5.72 -5.33
CA ALA A 32 -0.47 4.82 -4.21
C ALA A 32 -0.78 5.49 -2.86
N ARG A 33 -0.41 6.76 -2.67
CA ARG A 33 -0.77 7.53 -1.46
C ARG A 33 -2.27 7.69 -1.30
N ALA A 34 -3.01 7.92 -2.38
CA ALA A 34 -4.47 7.95 -2.32
C ALA A 34 -5.05 6.60 -1.89
N GLY A 35 -4.56 5.48 -2.43
CA GLY A 35 -4.96 4.13 -2.01
C GLY A 35 -4.63 3.83 -0.54
N ALA A 36 -3.48 4.28 -0.05
CA ALA A 36 -3.08 4.11 1.34
C ALA A 36 -4.01 4.87 2.31
N LYS A 37 -4.47 6.07 1.93
CA LYS A 37 -5.49 6.79 2.72
C LYS A 37 -6.80 6.00 2.81
N VAL A 38 -7.18 5.32 1.73
CA VAL A 38 -8.36 4.43 1.74
C VAL A 38 -8.16 3.26 2.71
N MET A 39 -6.98 2.63 2.71
CA MET A 39 -6.64 1.56 3.66
C MET A 39 -6.78 2.04 5.12
N TYR A 40 -6.39 3.27 5.44
CA TYR A 40 -6.50 3.82 6.80
C TYR A 40 -7.94 4.10 7.27
N HIS A 41 -8.96 4.00 6.41
CA HIS A 41 -10.35 3.94 6.87
C HIS A 41 -10.67 2.62 7.59
N ASN A 42 -9.88 1.58 7.38
CA ASN A 42 -9.97 0.35 8.15
C ASN A 42 -9.15 0.51 9.44
N ASP A 43 -9.81 0.60 10.60
CA ASP A 43 -9.15 0.75 11.91
C ASP A 43 -8.22 -0.42 12.30
N ARG A 44 -8.25 -1.52 11.53
CA ARG A 44 -7.30 -2.62 11.69
C ARG A 44 -5.97 -2.35 10.99
N VAL A 45 -5.86 -1.33 10.15
CA VAL A 45 -4.60 -0.93 9.50
C VAL A 45 -3.81 -0.04 10.45
N LEU A 46 -2.60 -0.49 10.82
CA LEU A 46 -1.69 0.25 11.69
C LEU A 46 -0.74 1.14 10.92
N ARG A 47 -0.17 0.61 9.82
CA ARG A 47 0.75 1.33 8.93
C ARG A 47 0.62 0.81 7.51
N VAL A 48 0.94 1.64 6.52
CA VAL A 48 1.01 1.24 5.11
C VAL A 48 2.40 1.56 4.58
N MET A 49 3.08 0.58 4.00
CA MET A 49 4.30 0.81 3.22
C MET A 49 3.99 0.75 1.73
N MET A 50 4.64 1.63 0.97
CA MET A 50 4.67 1.57 -0.47
C MET A 50 5.93 0.84 -0.94
N VAL A 51 5.75 -0.08 -1.88
CA VAL A 51 6.83 -0.85 -2.50
C VAL A 51 6.77 -0.71 -4.02
N THR A 52 7.90 -0.84 -4.70
CA THR A 52 7.95 -0.95 -6.15
C THR A 52 7.53 -2.34 -6.59
N ASP A 53 6.85 -2.45 -7.71
CA ASP A 53 6.43 -3.73 -8.27
C ASP A 53 7.63 -4.54 -8.78
N SER A 54 8.64 -3.85 -9.32
CA SER A 54 9.93 -4.43 -9.70
C SER A 54 10.71 -4.81 -8.43
N ALA A 55 10.80 -6.11 -8.15
CA ALA A 55 11.52 -6.71 -7.02
C ALA A 55 11.03 -6.38 -5.59
N GLY A 56 9.94 -5.61 -5.43
CA GLY A 56 9.38 -5.33 -4.09
C GLY A 56 10.22 -4.36 -3.25
N SER A 57 11.03 -3.50 -3.87
CA SER A 57 11.87 -2.55 -3.14
C SER A 57 11.00 -1.58 -2.34
N PHE A 58 11.34 -1.41 -1.06
CA PHE A 58 10.68 -0.44 -0.20
C PHE A 58 10.90 0.98 -0.73
N VAL A 59 9.82 1.77 -0.77
CA VAL A 59 9.87 3.18 -1.18
C VAL A 59 9.74 4.08 0.04
N GLU A 60 8.61 4.01 0.76
CA GLU A 60 8.36 4.83 1.95
C GLU A 60 7.23 4.25 2.81
N TRP A 61 7.18 4.73 4.06
CA TRP A 61 6.00 4.60 4.91
C TRP A 61 5.04 5.74 4.60
N ILE A 62 3.77 5.41 4.38
CA ILE A 62 2.73 6.41 4.19
C ILE A 62 2.04 6.61 5.54
N GLU A 63 2.08 7.82 6.08
CA GLU A 63 1.42 8.17 7.34
C GLU A 63 -0.10 8.34 7.16
N ARG A 64 -0.83 8.20 8.27
CA ARG A 64 -2.31 8.30 8.33
C ARG A 64 -2.78 9.74 8.12
#